data_AF-A0A9E0Q8P5-F1
#
_entry.id   AF-A0A9E0Q8P5-F1
#
_cell.length_a   1.000
_cell.length_b   1.000
_cell.length_c   1.000
_cell.angle_alpha   90.00
_cell.angle_beta   90.00
_cell.angle_gamma   90.00
#
_symmetry.space_group_name_H-M   'P 1'
#
loop_
_entity.id
_entity.type
_entity.pdbx_description
1 polymer ?
#
loop_
_entity_poly.entity_id
_entity_poly.type
_entity_poly.pdbx_seq_one_letter_code
_entity_poly.pdbx_strand_id
1 'polypeptide(L)'
;MLPAEINSDGNYILHLLSDEKFTDHVIQIFEEIYPSRNIYYIELNSGFREFKYVKSCNSGIIIAEFGAPAIESQLPDLSGFCAVIFHNIINQYKIDFLANRKEKLKYHWMIWGADLYSFPGLSRN
;
A
#
# COMPACT_ATOMS: atom_id res chain seq x y z
N MET A 1 -8.62 6.17 -12.60
CA MET A 1 -8.73 5.08 -13.58
C MET A 1 -7.50 4.23 -13.35
N LEU A 2 -7.65 2.99 -12.86
CA LEU A 2 -6.53 2.04 -12.79
C LEU A 2 -5.84 2.02 -14.16
N PRO A 3 -4.51 1.88 -14.25
CA PRO A 3 -3.88 1.61 -15.54
C PRO A 3 -4.66 0.47 -16.19
N ALA A 4 -5.10 0.70 -17.43
CA ALA A 4 -5.89 -0.26 -18.18
C ALA A 4 -5.14 -1.60 -18.16
N GLU A 5 -5.70 -2.53 -17.38
CA GLU A 5 -5.22 -3.87 -17.10
C GLU A 5 -3.82 -3.92 -16.47
N ILE A 6 -3.77 -4.21 -15.17
CA ILE A 6 -2.54 -4.74 -14.56
C ILE A 6 -2.27 -6.06 -15.27
N ASN A 7 -1.41 -6.04 -16.28
CA ASN A 7 -1.06 -7.23 -17.04
C ASN A 7 -0.54 -8.32 -16.10
N SER A 8 -0.97 -9.56 -16.32
CA SER A 8 -0.65 -10.73 -15.49
C SER A 8 0.80 -11.24 -15.64
N ASP A 9 1.68 -10.42 -16.22
CA ASP A 9 3.10 -10.72 -16.42
C ASP A 9 3.93 -10.63 -15.11
N GLY A 10 3.30 -10.29 -13.98
CA GLY A 10 3.97 -10.19 -12.68
C GLY A 10 5.00 -9.06 -12.61
N ASN A 11 4.67 -7.88 -13.15
CA ASN A 11 5.63 -6.77 -13.28
C ASN A 11 5.34 -5.57 -12.37
N TYR A 12 4.24 -5.60 -11.61
CA TYR A 12 3.84 -4.49 -10.75
C TYR A 12 4.20 -4.71 -9.29
N ILE A 13 4.43 -3.61 -8.56
CA ILE A 13 4.60 -3.60 -7.11
C ILE A 13 3.39 -2.90 -6.49
N LEU A 14 2.71 -3.57 -5.55
CA LEU A 14 1.63 -2.97 -4.78
C LEU A 14 2.20 -2.31 -3.53
N HIS A 15 1.90 -1.04 -3.31
CA HIS A 15 2.29 -0.30 -2.12
C HIS A 15 1.05 -0.07 -1.27
N LEU A 16 1.04 -0.57 -0.04
CA LEU A 16 0.01 -0.24 0.95
C LEU A 16 0.50 0.91 1.84
N LEU A 17 -0.08 2.08 1.62
CA LEU A 17 0.29 3.35 2.23
C LEU A 17 -0.90 3.96 2.96
N SER A 18 -0.60 4.90 3.83
CA SER A 18 -1.61 5.76 4.45
C SER A 18 -1.38 7.20 3.96
N ASP A 19 -2.43 8.02 4.00
CA ASP A 19 -2.38 9.44 3.68
C ASP A 19 -1.55 10.20 4.73
N GLU A 20 -0.25 10.32 4.47
CA GLU A 20 0.75 10.86 5.39
C GLU A 20 1.69 11.84 4.67
N LYS A 21 2.39 12.70 5.43
CA LYS A 21 3.19 13.81 4.89
C LYS A 21 4.36 13.40 3.99
N PHE A 22 4.85 12.17 4.11
CA PHE A 22 5.97 11.66 3.32
C PHE A 22 5.50 10.77 2.15
N THR A 23 4.21 10.48 2.03
CA THR A 23 3.71 9.53 1.02
C THR A 23 4.01 10.00 -0.40
N ASP A 24 3.96 11.31 -0.67
CA ASP A 24 4.39 11.88 -1.96
C ASP A 24 5.88 11.63 -2.24
N HIS A 25 6.74 11.69 -1.22
CA HIS A 25 8.17 11.43 -1.37
C HIS A 25 8.45 9.94 -1.65
N VAL A 26 7.69 9.05 -1.01
CA VAL A 26 7.73 7.61 -1.32
C VAL A 26 7.37 7.38 -2.78
N ILE A 27 6.25 7.95 -3.25
CA ILE A 27 5.82 7.84 -4.65
C ILE A 27 6.94 8.33 -5.57
N GLN A 28 7.52 9.48 -5.28
CA GLN A 28 8.62 10.03 -6.08
C GLN A 28 9.80 9.03 -6.20
N ILE A 29 10.28 8.50 -5.07
CA ILE A 29 11.43 7.58 -5.07
C ILE A 29 11.15 6.32 -5.90
N PHE A 30 9.99 5.70 -5.70
CA PHE A 30 9.66 4.45 -6.40
C PHE A 30 9.37 4.67 -7.88
N GLU A 31 8.81 5.82 -8.26
CA GLU A 31 8.67 6.19 -9.68
C GLU A 31 10.01 6.55 -10.34
N GLU A 32 10.96 7.14 -9.62
CA GLU A 32 12.30 7.41 -10.14
C GLU A 32 13.07 6.12 -10.48
N ILE A 33 12.86 5.05 -9.69
CA ILE A 33 13.58 3.77 -9.85
C ILE A 33 12.83 2.80 -10.77
N TYR A 34 11.50 2.73 -10.65
CA TYR A 34 10.67 1.74 -11.35
C TYR A 34 9.39 2.37 -11.92
N PRO A 35 9.54 3.30 -12.89
CA PRO A 35 8.46 4.16 -13.34
C PRO A 35 7.27 3.39 -13.90
N SER A 36 6.06 3.85 -13.58
CA SER A 36 4.78 3.34 -14.10
C SER A 36 4.49 1.86 -13.80
N ARG A 37 5.22 1.27 -12.84
CA ARG A 37 5.05 -0.12 -12.41
C ARG A 37 4.74 -0.26 -10.93
N ASN A 38 4.47 0.85 -10.25
CA ASN A 38 4.03 0.86 -8.87
C ASN A 38 2.55 1.25 -8.80
N ILE A 39 1.79 0.50 -8.02
CA ILE A 39 0.41 0.80 -7.69
C ILE A 39 0.36 1.20 -6.23
N TYR A 40 -0.14 2.39 -5.95
CA TYR A 40 -0.18 2.97 -4.62
C TYR A 40 -1.59 2.90 -4.08
N TYR A 41 -1.86 1.93 -3.21
CA TYR A 41 -3.11 1.82 -2.49
C TYR A 41 -3.02 2.65 -1.21
N ILE A 42 -3.58 3.86 -1.25
CA ILE A 42 -3.42 4.86 -0.19
C ILE A 42 -4.72 5.00 0.57
N GLU A 43 -4.69 4.59 1.82
CA GLU A 43 -5.78 4.73 2.77
C GLU A 43 -5.94 6.18 3.24
N LEU A 44 -7.17 6.69 3.15
CA LEU A 44 -7.55 7.99 3.69
C LEU A 44 -7.47 8.02 5.21
N ASN A 45 -7.25 9.22 5.75
CA ASN A 45 -7.35 9.45 7.18
C ASN A 45 -8.79 9.25 7.70
N SER A 46 -8.93 8.82 8.95
CA SER A 46 -10.25 8.58 9.57
C SER A 46 -11.15 9.82 9.51
N GLY A 47 -12.36 9.66 8.96
CA GLY A 47 -13.33 10.74 8.79
C GLY A 47 -13.11 11.64 7.57
N PHE A 48 -12.09 11.38 6.75
CA PHE A 48 -11.82 12.13 5.52
C PHE A 48 -12.38 11.41 4.29
N ARG A 49 -12.77 12.19 3.27
CA ARG A 49 -13.23 11.69 1.96
C ARG A 49 -12.23 11.95 0.83
N GLU A 50 -11.15 12.65 1.14
CA GLU A 50 -10.09 13.05 0.22
C GLU A 50 -8.76 13.09 0.97
N PHE A 51 -7.65 13.10 0.24
CA PHE A 51 -6.32 13.19 0.83
C PHE A 51 -6.15 14.50 1.57
N LYS A 52 -5.66 14.41 2.81
CA LYS A 52 -5.26 15.55 3.63
C LYS A 52 -3.81 15.94 3.35
N TYR A 53 -2.94 14.97 3.07
CA TYR A 53 -1.49 15.20 2.94
C TYR A 53 -0.95 14.90 1.55
N VAL A 54 -1.41 13.80 0.92
CA VAL A 54 -0.99 13.40 -0.42
C VAL A 54 -1.48 14.39 -1.46
N LYS A 55 -0.58 14.88 -2.31
CA LYS A 55 -0.86 15.82 -3.41
C LYS A 55 -0.47 15.26 -4.77
N SER A 56 0.19 14.11 -4.81
CA SER A 56 0.59 13.46 -6.06
C SER A 56 -0.62 13.15 -6.94
N CYS A 57 -0.47 13.44 -8.23
CA CYS A 57 -1.44 13.09 -9.28
C CYS A 57 -1.01 11.84 -10.05
N ASN A 58 -0.16 10.99 -9.48
CA ASN A 58 0.33 9.78 -10.13
C ASN A 58 -0.84 8.84 -10.51
N SER A 59 -0.83 8.34 -11.74
CA SER A 59 -1.93 7.52 -12.28
C SER A 59 -2.06 6.12 -11.64
N GLY A 60 -1.02 5.65 -10.95
CA GLY A 60 -1.01 4.41 -10.18
C GLY A 60 -1.66 4.53 -8.79
N ILE A 61 -2.17 5.70 -8.40
CA ILE A 61 -2.83 5.88 -7.10
C ILE A 61 -4.25 5.32 -7.12
N ILE A 62 -4.52 4.47 -6.12
CA ILE A 62 -5.84 3.97 -5.75
C ILE A 62 -6.19 4.58 -4.39
N ILE A 63 -7.29 5.32 -4.34
CA ILE A 63 -7.79 5.90 -3.09
C ILE A 63 -8.60 4.81 -2.36
N ALA A 64 -8.24 4.57 -1.11
CA ALA A 64 -8.91 3.62 -0.24
C ALA A 64 -9.58 4.33 0.93
N GLU A 65 -10.78 3.87 1.31
CA GLU A 65 -11.44 4.33 2.52
C GLU A 65 -10.64 3.93 3.76
N PHE A 66 -10.76 4.71 4.83
CA PHE A 66 -10.16 4.38 6.12
C PHE A 66 -10.63 3.00 6.62
N GLY A 67 -9.69 2.21 7.13
CA GLY A 67 -9.88 0.82 7.52
C GLY A 67 -9.95 -0.17 6.35
N ALA A 68 -9.89 0.33 5.10
CA ALA A 68 -9.92 -0.39 3.84
C ALA A 68 -10.71 -1.72 3.83
N PRO A 69 -12.00 -1.74 4.25
CA PRO A 69 -12.82 -2.96 4.30
C PRO A 69 -13.02 -3.62 2.92
N ALA A 70 -12.69 -2.89 1.85
CA ALA A 70 -12.97 -3.23 0.47
C ALA A 70 -11.72 -3.60 -0.35
N ILE A 71 -10.51 -3.71 0.25
CA ILE A 71 -9.29 -3.95 -0.53
C ILE A 71 -9.39 -5.19 -1.43
N GLU A 72 -10.02 -6.27 -0.96
CA GLU A 72 -10.25 -7.47 -1.78
C GLU A 72 -11.23 -7.23 -2.93
N SER A 73 -12.19 -6.33 -2.77
CA SER A 73 -13.11 -5.97 -3.86
C SER A 73 -12.47 -5.05 -4.88
N GLN A 74 -11.52 -4.20 -4.45
CA GLN A 74 -10.79 -3.26 -5.31
C GLN A 74 -9.59 -3.92 -6.01
N LEU A 75 -8.99 -4.93 -5.37
CA LEU A 75 -7.88 -5.72 -5.86
C LEU A 75 -8.16 -7.22 -5.64
N PRO A 76 -9.14 -7.79 -6.38
CA PRO A 76 -9.52 -9.20 -6.24
C PRO A 76 -8.48 -10.16 -6.82
N ASP A 77 -7.77 -9.73 -7.85
CA ASP A 77 -6.70 -10.48 -8.49
C ASP A 77 -5.37 -9.75 -8.29
N LEU A 78 -4.40 -10.46 -7.73
CA LEU A 78 -3.05 -9.96 -7.53
C LEU A 78 -2.01 -10.62 -8.46
N SER A 79 -2.44 -11.42 -9.43
CA SER A 79 -1.56 -12.16 -10.34
C SER A 79 -0.58 -11.27 -11.12
N GLY A 80 -0.94 -10.01 -11.38
CA GLY A 80 -0.07 -9.03 -12.02
C GLY A 80 1.01 -8.40 -11.13
N PHE A 81 0.98 -8.66 -9.81
CA PHE A 81 1.95 -8.14 -8.86
C PHE A 81 3.07 -9.15 -8.58
N CYS A 82 4.31 -8.69 -8.54
CA CYS A 82 5.45 -9.50 -8.09
C CYS A 82 5.74 -9.35 -6.59
N ALA A 83 5.32 -8.23 -6.00
CA ALA A 83 5.53 -7.93 -4.61
C ALA A 83 4.47 -6.98 -4.05
N VAL A 84 4.28 -7.06 -2.72
CA VAL A 84 3.52 -6.10 -1.94
C VAL A 84 4.44 -5.47 -0.89
N ILE A 85 4.48 -4.15 -0.85
CA ILE A 85 5.25 -3.36 0.10
C ILE A 85 4.30 -2.68 1.08
N PHE A 86 4.44 -3.01 2.36
CA PHE A 86 3.75 -2.36 3.46
C PHE A 86 4.61 -1.21 3.99
N HIS A 87 4.11 0.01 3.91
CA HIS A 87 4.78 1.21 4.45
C HIS A 87 4.46 1.47 5.93
N ASN A 88 3.70 0.57 6.53
CA ASN A 88 3.51 0.29 7.95
C ASN A 88 2.50 -0.87 8.01
N ILE A 89 2.36 -1.53 9.15
CA ILE A 89 1.36 -2.59 9.36
C ILE A 89 0.44 -2.30 10.56
N ILE A 90 0.34 -1.04 10.97
CA ILE A 90 -0.40 -0.62 12.16
C ILE A 90 -1.91 -0.82 11.99
N ASN A 91 -2.41 -0.64 10.77
CA ASN A 91 -3.84 -0.75 10.49
C ASN A 91 -4.24 -2.20 10.27
N GLN A 92 -5.29 -2.65 10.98
CA GLN A 92 -5.71 -4.05 11.04
C GLN A 92 -5.92 -4.67 9.65
N TYR A 93 -6.47 -3.92 8.68
CA TYR A 93 -6.69 -4.43 7.33
C TYR A 93 -5.41 -4.89 6.63
N LYS A 94 -4.24 -4.27 6.93
CA LYS A 94 -2.95 -4.67 6.35
C LYS A 94 -2.49 -6.01 6.91
N ILE A 95 -2.75 -6.24 8.21
CA ILE A 95 -2.49 -7.50 8.90
C ILE A 95 -3.42 -8.58 8.34
N ASP A 96 -4.71 -8.27 8.21
CA ASP A 96 -5.72 -9.20 7.66
C ASP A 96 -5.42 -9.55 6.20
N PHE A 97 -5.03 -8.55 5.39
CA PHE A 97 -4.60 -8.75 4.01
C PHE A 97 -3.43 -9.73 3.91
N LEU A 98 -2.44 -9.63 4.80
CA LEU A 98 -1.31 -10.56 4.87
C LEU A 98 -1.75 -11.95 5.35
N ALA A 99 -2.61 -12.03 6.38
CA ALA A 99 -3.04 -13.28 6.99
C ALA A 99 -3.94 -14.13 6.08
N ASN A 100 -4.80 -13.47 5.28
CA ASN A 100 -5.82 -14.14 4.48
C ASN A 100 -5.33 -14.60 3.10
N ARG A 101 -4.16 -14.14 2.64
CA ARG A 101 -3.67 -14.45 1.29
C ARG A 101 -2.63 -15.58 1.29
N LYS A 102 -2.96 -16.66 0.58
CA LYS A 102 -2.12 -17.86 0.41
C LYS A 102 -1.27 -17.86 -0.88
N GLU A 103 -1.39 -16.81 -1.69
CA GLU A 103 -0.64 -16.68 -2.93
C GLU A 103 0.86 -16.57 -2.66
N LYS A 104 1.70 -17.09 -3.57
CA LYS A 104 3.16 -16.96 -3.52
C LYS A 104 3.62 -15.54 -3.90
N LEU A 105 3.03 -14.51 -3.28
CA LEU A 105 3.48 -13.13 -3.40
C LEU A 105 4.65 -12.87 -2.45
N LYS A 106 5.58 -12.03 -2.87
CA LYS A 106 6.65 -11.55 -2.00
C LYS A 106 6.14 -10.36 -1.21
N TYR A 107 6.29 -10.42 0.11
CA TYR A 107 5.91 -9.32 0.99
C TYR A 107 7.16 -8.64 1.52
N HIS A 108 7.18 -7.31 1.46
CA HIS A 108 8.22 -6.51 2.10
C HIS A 108 7.56 -5.51 3.05
N TRP A 109 8.09 -5.42 4.26
CA TRP A 109 7.64 -4.47 5.26
C TRP A 109 8.70 -3.40 5.47
N MET A 110 8.37 -2.18 5.08
CA MET A 110 9.16 -0.99 5.37
C MET A 110 8.75 -0.48 6.76
N ILE A 111 9.47 -0.93 7.78
CA ILE A 111 9.23 -0.59 9.19
C ILE A 111 9.54 0.88 9.43
N TRP A 112 8.60 1.61 10.03
CA TRP A 112 8.84 2.96 10.53
C TRP A 112 8.79 3.02 12.05
N GLY A 113 9.13 4.20 12.60
CA GLY A 113 9.11 4.39 14.05
C GLY A 113 7.76 4.07 14.68
N ALA A 114 6.66 4.47 14.03
CA ALA A 114 5.31 4.21 14.51
C ALA A 114 5.03 2.70 14.68
N ASP A 115 5.48 1.86 13.74
CA ASP A 115 5.35 0.41 13.86
C ASP A 115 6.03 -0.12 15.13
N LEU A 116 7.25 0.33 15.42
CA LEU A 116 8.01 -0.11 16.59
C LEU A 116 7.31 0.25 17.92
N TYR A 117 6.64 1.41 17.97
CA TYR A 117 5.90 1.85 19.14
C TYR A 117 4.52 1.18 19.26
N SER A 118 3.89 0.86 18.14
CA SER A 118 2.56 0.25 18.09
C SER A 118 2.55 -1.24 18.46
N PHE A 119 3.68 -1.94 18.34
CA PHE A 119 3.80 -3.36 18.67
C PHE A 119 4.79 -3.57 19.84
N PRO A 120 4.29 -3.72 21.08
CA PRO A 120 5.15 -3.91 22.27
C PRO A 120 6.08 -5.13 22.20
N GLY A 121 5.72 -6.15 21.40
CA GLY A 121 6.55 -7.33 21.18
C GLY A 121 7.78 -7.08 20.28
N LEU A 122 7.83 -5.96 19.57
CA LEU A 122 8.96 -5.58 18.70
C LEU A 122 9.92 -4.59 19.37
N SER A 123 9.46 -3.89 20.42
CA SER A 123 10.26 -2.92 21.18
C SER A 123 10.87 -3.51 22.45
N ARG A 124 10.53 -4.75 22.81
CA ARG A 124 11.13 -5.48 23.94
C ARG A 124 12.19 -6.46 23.43
N ASN A 125 13.45 -6.08 23.64
CA ASN A 125 14.60 -6.99 23.58
C ASN A 125 14.63 -7.88 24.83
#